data_AF-A0A7X8T0Y6-F1
#
_entry.id   AF-A0A7X8T0Y6-F1
#
_cell.length_a   1.000
_cell.length_b   1.000
_cell.length_c   1.000
_cell.angle_alpha   90.00
_cell.angle_beta   90.00
_cell.angle_gamma   90.00
#
_symmetry.space_group_name_H-M   'P 1'
#
loop_
_entity.id
_entity.type
_entity.pdbx_description
1 polymer ?
#
loop_
_entity_poly.entity_id
_entity_poly.type
_entity_poly.pdbx_seq_one_letter_code
_entity_poly.pdbx_strand_id
1 'polypeptide(L)'
;MTSIVTNNSAMAALQTLRTIGAGLASQQMQVSSGLRISNASDNAAYWSIATSMRSDKGAVSAVSDALAVGHAKIDTAYSGMTSVIDVLSEFKSKLVAAKEDGVDKSKIQEELDQLKKQVVSISQSSSFNGMNYLQSDISDIFDPQQTVGSVVSSFVRGSDGGVSVNTADFDLSKISLFNSTGGGLLQADPRDVKTIGGLRFGSFNAMSSYSAGNTGGGGAGGEDFWFTGPMTFGAGDVISFDLTVDADNPADGIPGPYDPGTTAHVFIDQATVNAALGVSDGHIATYTDYTRVINKALGNAGAHAFATNYTHPEPPHQDVIYVPTIDEIGIVRTADPTKDGSSFQISNLVSTIPGNGGLSATAGINYGHRASSMTLNFQPFNVAGGVVINFNFSTDRGGSPAYSFDRDYINTLLGKDDGTIQTPAEMATLLNSLIARPDVIIADNGAGGVTVKTDVMSDRKSGEKSAIGFNGINVNIEPIPTLNFTDIDIVHNPDLVDNYLSYIEITSNRITDAASKLGSLIKRIDMQTDFASKLQDSIGSGVGRLVDADMEEASARLNAMQTQQQLAVQALSIANQAPQNVLTLFRN
;
A
#
# COMPACT_ATOMS: atom_id res chain seq x y z
N MET A 1 2.90 107.85 7.71
CA MET A 1 1.72 108.30 6.94
C MET A 1 0.68 107.19 6.98
N THR A 2 -0.43 107.41 7.70
CA THR A 2 -1.61 106.53 7.69
C THR A 2 -2.48 106.92 6.49
N SER A 3 -2.57 106.03 5.49
CA SER A 3 -3.47 106.21 4.34
C SER A 3 -4.89 105.80 4.73
N ILE A 4 -5.88 106.66 4.49
CA ILE A 4 -7.32 106.36 4.72
C ILE A 4 -7.87 105.45 3.60
N VAL A 5 -7.25 105.49 2.42
CA VAL A 5 -7.68 104.71 1.23
C VAL A 5 -7.16 103.26 1.29
N THR A 6 -6.07 103.02 2.01
CA THR A 6 -5.43 101.70 2.16
C THR A 6 -5.21 101.39 3.64
N ASN A 7 -6.14 100.63 4.22
CA ASN A 7 -6.07 100.19 5.61
C ASN A 7 -5.13 99.00 5.75
N ASN A 8 -3.83 99.27 5.94
CA ASN A 8 -2.81 98.23 6.06
C ASN A 8 -3.05 97.27 7.23
N SER A 9 -3.64 97.71 8.36
CA SER A 9 -3.94 96.82 9.49
C SER A 9 -5.11 95.87 9.18
N ALA A 10 -6.13 96.34 8.47
CA ALA A 10 -7.21 95.48 7.99
C ALA A 10 -6.75 94.49 6.90
N MET A 11 -5.86 94.90 5.99
CA MET A 11 -5.27 94.00 5.00
C MET A 11 -4.41 92.91 5.64
N ALA A 12 -3.59 93.26 6.63
CA ALA A 12 -2.81 92.30 7.39
C ALA A 12 -3.71 91.33 8.19
N ALA A 13 -4.76 91.85 8.86
CA ALA A 13 -5.74 91.02 9.57
C ALA A 13 -6.53 90.10 8.62
N LEU A 14 -6.88 90.57 7.42
CA LEU A 14 -7.55 89.77 6.39
C LEU A 14 -6.63 88.67 5.83
N GLN A 15 -5.35 88.97 5.63
CA GLN A 15 -4.37 87.98 5.21
C GLN A 15 -4.22 86.88 6.28
N THR A 16 -4.12 87.28 7.55
CA THR A 16 -4.12 86.33 8.69
C THR A 16 -5.41 85.51 8.75
N LEU A 17 -6.59 86.13 8.56
CA LEU A 17 -7.87 85.42 8.55
C LEU A 17 -7.97 84.43 7.38
N ARG A 18 -7.45 84.79 6.19
CA ARG A 18 -7.38 83.88 5.03
C ARG A 18 -6.46 82.70 5.31
N THR A 19 -5.31 82.93 5.97
CA THR A 19 -4.40 81.86 6.40
C THR A 19 -5.05 80.94 7.43
N ILE A 20 -5.74 81.49 8.44
CA ILE A 20 -6.49 80.71 9.44
C ILE A 20 -7.62 79.93 8.78
N GLY A 21 -8.36 80.55 7.85
CA GLY A 21 -9.44 79.90 7.11
C GLY A 21 -8.95 78.73 6.25
N ALA A 22 -7.81 78.88 5.59
CA ALA A 22 -7.18 77.78 4.84
C ALA A 22 -6.71 76.64 5.76
N GLY A 23 -6.11 76.98 6.92
CA GLY A 23 -5.73 75.99 7.93
C GLY A 23 -6.93 75.25 8.53
N LEU A 24 -8.01 75.98 8.83
CA LEU A 24 -9.24 75.42 9.36
C LEU A 24 -9.88 74.43 8.38
N ALA A 25 -9.94 74.78 7.09
CA ALA A 25 -10.45 73.89 6.06
C ALA A 25 -9.61 72.61 5.96
N SER A 26 -8.28 72.72 6.06
CA SER A 26 -7.38 71.56 6.07
C SER A 26 -7.60 70.65 7.29
N GLN A 27 -7.69 71.21 8.50
CA GLN A 27 -7.98 70.42 9.70
C GLN A 27 -9.37 69.81 9.66
N GLN A 28 -10.36 70.50 9.11
CA GLN A 28 -11.72 69.98 8.95
C GLN A 28 -11.73 68.79 7.97
N MET A 29 -10.92 68.84 6.90
CA MET A 29 -10.74 67.70 5.99
C MET A 29 -10.04 66.52 6.68
N GLN A 30 -9.03 66.76 7.50
CA GLN A 30 -8.34 65.69 8.25
C GLN A 30 -9.27 65.02 9.26
N VAL A 31 -10.02 65.80 10.04
CA VAL A 31 -11.03 65.28 10.98
C VAL A 31 -12.18 64.57 10.26
N SER A 32 -12.62 65.10 9.11
CA SER A 32 -13.71 64.47 8.35
C SER A 32 -13.29 63.19 7.63
N SER A 33 -12.05 63.10 7.15
CA SER A 33 -11.54 61.93 6.42
C SER A 33 -10.87 60.90 7.32
N GLY A 34 -10.49 61.29 8.54
CA GLY A 34 -9.63 60.51 9.43
C GLY A 34 -8.18 60.37 8.93
N LEU A 35 -7.82 61.04 7.83
CA LEU A 35 -6.51 60.93 7.19
C LEU A 35 -5.74 62.25 7.31
N ARG A 36 -4.51 62.16 7.81
CA ARG A 36 -3.53 63.26 7.79
C ARG A 36 -3.09 63.56 6.35
N ILE A 37 -2.96 62.53 5.52
CA ILE A 37 -2.58 62.61 4.09
C ILE A 37 -3.70 61.95 3.28
N SER A 38 -4.57 62.76 2.70
CA SER A 38 -5.72 62.27 1.94
C SER A 38 -5.40 62.21 0.43
N ASN A 39 -4.70 63.23 -0.07
CA ASN A 39 -4.38 63.39 -1.49
C ASN A 39 -2.87 63.42 -1.74
N ALA A 40 -2.46 63.14 -2.98
CA ALA A 40 -1.05 63.22 -3.40
C ALA A 40 -0.45 64.63 -3.24
N SER A 41 -1.31 65.67 -3.24
CA SER A 41 -0.93 67.06 -2.99
C SER A 41 -0.44 67.32 -1.55
N ASP A 42 -0.89 66.51 -0.58
CA ASP A 42 -0.58 66.72 0.83
C ASP A 42 0.84 66.20 1.16
N ASN A 43 1.16 65.02 0.62
CA ASN A 43 2.52 64.47 0.61
C ASN A 43 2.64 63.34 -0.43
N ALA A 44 3.25 63.63 -1.58
CA ALA A 44 3.30 62.69 -2.70
C ALA A 44 4.02 61.37 -2.36
N ALA A 45 5.08 61.41 -1.56
CA ALA A 45 5.87 60.22 -1.22
C ALA A 45 5.09 59.27 -0.30
N TYR A 46 4.57 59.78 0.82
CA TYR A 46 3.78 58.98 1.76
C TYR A 46 2.46 58.51 1.15
N TRP A 47 1.80 59.35 0.35
CA TRP A 47 0.58 58.96 -0.36
C TRP A 47 0.84 57.84 -1.37
N SER A 48 1.94 57.89 -2.13
CA SER A 48 2.30 56.85 -3.09
C SER A 48 2.61 55.51 -2.40
N ILE A 49 3.40 55.53 -1.33
CA ILE A 49 3.71 54.33 -0.52
C ILE A 49 2.42 53.75 0.07
N ALA A 50 1.60 54.58 0.72
CA ALA A 50 0.35 54.13 1.32
C ALA A 50 -0.65 53.59 0.29
N THR A 51 -0.69 54.16 -0.93
CA THR A 51 -1.53 53.65 -2.02
C THR A 51 -1.04 52.29 -2.52
N SER A 52 0.28 52.11 -2.69
CA SER A 52 0.87 50.79 -3.00
C SER A 52 0.54 49.77 -1.92
N MET A 53 0.74 50.13 -0.65
CA MET A 53 0.43 49.25 0.47
C MET A 53 -1.07 48.93 0.57
N ARG A 54 -1.98 49.85 0.27
CA ARG A 54 -3.42 49.57 0.17
C ARG A 54 -3.74 48.59 -0.95
N SER A 55 -3.11 48.75 -2.12
CA SER A 55 -3.21 47.79 -3.22
C SER A 55 -2.72 46.41 -2.79
N ASP A 56 -1.60 46.34 -2.06
CA ASP A 56 -1.04 45.11 -1.52
C ASP A 56 -1.98 44.44 -0.53
N LYS A 57 -2.62 45.22 0.37
CA LYS A 57 -3.64 44.73 1.27
C LYS A 57 -4.81 44.11 0.51
N GLY A 58 -5.25 44.75 -0.58
CA GLY A 58 -6.30 44.23 -1.46
C GLY A 58 -5.91 42.92 -2.14
N ALA A 59 -4.68 42.82 -2.65
CA ALA A 59 -4.15 41.60 -3.25
C ALA A 59 -4.08 40.45 -2.23
N VAL A 60 -3.56 40.70 -1.02
CA VAL A 60 -3.51 39.70 0.05
C VAL A 60 -4.92 39.25 0.47
N SER A 61 -5.89 40.17 0.53
CA SER A 61 -7.29 39.85 0.80
C SER A 61 -7.88 38.90 -0.24
N ALA A 62 -7.70 39.19 -1.53
CA ALA A 62 -8.19 38.32 -2.61
C ALA A 62 -7.57 36.93 -2.57
N VAL A 63 -6.31 36.82 -2.13
CA VAL A 63 -5.65 35.53 -1.96
C VAL A 63 -6.12 34.79 -0.72
N SER A 64 -6.41 35.50 0.38
CA SER A 64 -7.08 34.92 1.54
C SER A 64 -8.44 34.33 1.16
N ASP A 65 -9.21 35.01 0.33
CA ASP A 65 -10.49 34.50 -0.19
C ASP A 65 -10.28 33.25 -1.05
N ALA A 66 -9.26 33.25 -1.92
CA ALA A 66 -8.92 32.09 -2.74
C ALA A 66 -8.45 30.88 -1.91
N LEU A 67 -7.66 31.11 -0.86
CA LEU A 67 -7.24 30.09 0.11
C LEU A 67 -8.45 29.53 0.86
N ALA A 68 -9.39 30.38 1.29
CA ALA A 68 -10.62 29.93 1.95
C ALA A 68 -11.49 29.06 1.04
N VAL A 69 -11.59 29.39 -0.26
CA VAL A 69 -12.28 28.55 -1.25
C VAL A 69 -11.55 27.22 -1.47
N GLY A 70 -10.21 27.24 -1.55
CA GLY A 70 -9.39 26.03 -1.65
C GLY A 70 -9.53 25.13 -0.42
N HIS A 71 -9.49 25.72 0.77
CA HIS A 71 -9.72 25.06 2.04
C HIS A 71 -11.08 24.36 2.05
N ALA A 72 -12.17 25.08 1.74
CA ALA A 72 -13.52 24.53 1.75
C ALA A 72 -13.68 23.31 0.81
N LYS A 73 -13.00 23.30 -0.35
CA LYS A 73 -13.00 22.15 -1.27
C LYS A 73 -12.34 20.91 -0.65
N ILE A 74 -11.15 21.08 -0.07
CA ILE A 74 -10.41 19.96 0.55
C ILE A 74 -11.14 19.48 1.81
N ASP A 75 -11.67 20.41 2.61
CA ASP A 75 -12.42 20.12 3.83
C ASP A 75 -13.72 19.34 3.55
N THR A 76 -14.42 19.68 2.46
CA THR A 76 -15.60 18.91 2.00
C THR A 76 -15.22 17.45 1.68
N ALA A 77 -14.12 17.23 0.94
CA ALA A 77 -13.64 15.88 0.65
C ALA A 77 -13.14 15.15 1.91
N TYR A 78 -12.43 15.84 2.80
CA TYR A 78 -11.94 15.28 4.06
C TYR A 78 -13.09 14.83 4.99
N SER A 79 -14.11 15.67 5.12
CA SER A 79 -15.32 15.37 5.89
C SER A 79 -16.06 14.17 5.30
N GLY A 80 -16.23 14.14 3.97
CA GLY A 80 -16.84 13.01 3.26
C GLY A 80 -16.08 11.70 3.47
N MET A 81 -14.74 11.71 3.39
CA MET A 81 -13.91 10.54 3.69
C MET A 81 -14.08 10.06 5.13
N THR A 82 -14.09 10.98 6.09
CA THR A 82 -14.25 10.64 7.52
C THR A 82 -15.58 9.93 7.76
N SER A 83 -16.67 10.46 7.18
CA SER A 83 -17.98 9.79 7.25
C SER A 83 -18.00 8.43 6.56
N VAL A 84 -17.27 8.25 5.45
CA VAL A 84 -17.14 6.94 4.80
C VAL A 84 -16.37 5.95 5.68
N ILE A 85 -15.29 6.38 6.36
CA ILE A 85 -14.56 5.52 7.30
C ILE A 85 -15.50 5.01 8.41
N ASP A 86 -16.34 5.87 8.97
CA ASP A 86 -17.31 5.49 10.00
C ASP A 86 -18.30 4.44 9.47
N VAL A 87 -18.83 4.63 8.26
CA VAL A 87 -19.75 3.67 7.63
C VAL A 87 -19.06 2.34 7.29
N LEU A 88 -17.80 2.35 6.87
CA LEU A 88 -17.03 1.13 6.62
C LEU A 88 -16.75 0.36 7.92
N SER A 89 -16.57 1.05 9.04
CA SER A 89 -16.46 0.43 10.36
C SER A 89 -17.74 -0.31 10.75
N GLU A 90 -18.90 0.30 10.50
CA GLU A 90 -20.20 -0.37 10.68
C GLU A 90 -20.37 -1.55 9.71
N PHE A 91 -20.00 -1.36 8.44
CA PHE A 91 -20.04 -2.41 7.42
C PHE A 91 -19.22 -3.64 7.82
N LYS A 92 -18.00 -3.41 8.34
CA LYS A 92 -17.15 -4.46 8.89
C LYS A 92 -17.82 -5.20 10.03
N SER A 93 -18.44 -4.48 10.97
CA SER A 93 -19.19 -5.09 12.08
C SER A 93 -20.31 -6.02 11.59
N LYS A 94 -21.05 -5.61 10.54
CA LYS A 94 -22.08 -6.45 9.91
C LYS A 94 -21.51 -7.69 9.23
N LEU A 95 -20.36 -7.57 8.54
CA LEU A 95 -19.67 -8.73 7.98
C LEU A 95 -19.18 -9.71 9.06
N VAL A 96 -18.69 -9.22 10.19
CA VAL A 96 -18.31 -10.06 11.34
C VAL A 96 -19.54 -10.80 11.88
N ALA A 97 -20.67 -10.11 12.05
CA ALA A 97 -21.92 -10.75 12.47
C ALA A 97 -22.41 -11.82 11.49
N ALA A 98 -22.14 -11.68 10.19
CA ALA A 98 -22.49 -12.67 9.18
C ALA A 98 -21.67 -13.96 9.26
N LYS A 99 -20.58 -14.00 10.04
CA LYS A 99 -19.78 -15.20 10.29
C LYS A 99 -20.36 -16.10 11.38
N GLU A 100 -21.24 -15.58 12.23
CA GLU A 100 -21.82 -16.34 13.33
C GLU A 100 -22.77 -17.42 12.80
N ASP A 101 -22.68 -18.62 13.38
CA ASP A 101 -23.55 -19.73 13.01
C ASP A 101 -25.01 -19.46 13.38
N GLY A 102 -25.93 -19.78 12.48
CA GLY A 102 -27.37 -19.65 12.72
C GLY A 102 -27.95 -18.25 12.47
N VAL A 103 -27.17 -17.31 11.94
CA VAL A 103 -27.66 -15.97 11.57
C VAL A 103 -28.26 -15.95 10.15
N ASP A 104 -29.32 -15.16 9.97
CA ASP A 104 -29.96 -14.94 8.68
C ASP A 104 -29.16 -13.93 7.82
N LYS A 105 -28.29 -14.46 6.95
CA LYS A 105 -27.44 -13.67 6.05
C LYS A 105 -28.24 -12.77 5.10
N SER A 106 -29.49 -13.09 4.79
CA SER A 106 -30.33 -12.26 3.91
C SER A 106 -30.67 -10.93 4.56
N LYS A 107 -30.99 -10.94 5.86
CA LYS A 107 -31.27 -9.72 6.62
C LYS A 107 -30.03 -8.87 6.81
N ILE A 108 -28.87 -9.50 7.05
CA ILE A 108 -27.61 -8.75 7.13
C ILE A 108 -27.28 -8.13 5.77
N GLN A 109 -27.50 -8.84 4.65
CA GLN A 109 -27.27 -8.30 3.31
C GLN A 109 -28.12 -7.05 3.05
N GLU A 110 -29.39 -7.03 3.49
CA GLU A 110 -30.24 -5.83 3.37
C GLU A 110 -29.63 -4.63 4.11
N GLU A 111 -29.07 -4.83 5.30
CA GLU A 111 -28.38 -3.79 6.06
C GLU A 111 -27.08 -3.35 5.36
N LEU A 112 -26.27 -4.30 4.89
CA LEU A 112 -25.06 -4.03 4.10
C LEU A 112 -25.38 -3.20 2.85
N ASP A 113 -26.48 -3.50 2.16
CA ASP A 113 -26.90 -2.75 0.97
C ASP A 113 -27.33 -1.32 1.28
N GLN A 114 -27.88 -1.05 2.47
CA GLN A 114 -28.14 0.33 2.91
C GLN A 114 -26.83 1.07 3.18
N LEU A 115 -25.88 0.43 3.85
CA LEU A 115 -24.57 1.02 4.11
C LEU A 115 -23.82 1.30 2.79
N LYS A 116 -23.92 0.41 1.79
CA LYS A 116 -23.38 0.67 0.44
C LYS A 116 -23.96 1.94 -0.18
N LYS A 117 -25.29 2.08 -0.14
CA LYS A 117 -25.99 3.28 -0.66
C LYS A 117 -25.58 4.53 0.09
N GLN A 118 -25.38 4.44 1.40
CA GLN A 118 -24.93 5.55 2.22
C GLN A 118 -23.52 6.01 1.82
N VAL A 119 -22.57 5.10 1.64
CA VAL A 119 -21.21 5.44 1.16
C VAL A 119 -21.26 6.11 -0.21
N VAL A 120 -22.03 5.56 -1.15
CA VAL A 120 -22.19 6.16 -2.49
C VAL A 120 -22.81 7.56 -2.40
N SER A 121 -23.83 7.73 -1.55
CA SER A 121 -24.49 9.02 -1.33
C SER A 121 -23.56 10.07 -0.72
N ILE A 122 -22.76 9.69 0.29
CA ILE A 122 -21.74 10.56 0.89
C ILE A 122 -20.72 10.97 -0.17
N SER A 123 -20.22 10.01 -0.95
CA SER A 123 -19.28 10.30 -2.03
C SER A 123 -19.85 11.26 -3.07
N GLN A 124 -21.12 11.13 -3.46
CA GLN A 124 -21.76 12.00 -4.46
C GLN A 124 -22.07 13.40 -3.92
N SER A 125 -22.50 13.50 -2.67
CA SER A 125 -22.90 14.75 -2.02
C SER A 125 -21.72 15.59 -1.51
N SER A 126 -20.52 15.01 -1.40
CA SER A 126 -19.26 15.70 -1.02
C SER A 126 -18.73 16.60 -2.15
N SER A 127 -19.56 17.53 -2.61
CA SER A 127 -19.29 18.46 -3.70
C SER A 127 -19.32 19.90 -3.21
N PHE A 128 -18.31 20.69 -3.59
CA PHE A 128 -18.24 22.12 -3.29
C PHE A 128 -18.13 22.91 -4.59
N ASN A 129 -19.08 23.82 -4.83
CA ASN A 129 -19.19 24.59 -6.08
C ASN A 129 -19.14 23.72 -7.34
N GLY A 130 -19.79 22.55 -7.31
CA GLY A 130 -19.85 21.61 -8.44
C GLY A 130 -18.61 20.74 -8.61
N MET A 131 -17.56 20.93 -7.81
CA MET A 131 -16.35 20.11 -7.83
C MET A 131 -16.43 19.03 -6.74
N ASN A 132 -16.22 17.78 -7.13
CA ASN A 132 -16.16 16.64 -6.24
C ASN A 132 -14.80 15.94 -6.42
N TYR A 133 -14.06 15.74 -5.33
CA TYR A 133 -12.76 15.02 -5.37
C TYR A 133 -12.87 13.56 -4.94
N LEU A 134 -14.01 13.15 -4.38
CA LEU A 134 -14.28 11.75 -3.99
C LEU A 134 -14.89 10.94 -5.13
N GLN A 135 -15.44 11.61 -6.14
CA GLN A 135 -15.92 11.02 -7.37
C GLN A 135 -15.16 11.64 -8.55
N SER A 136 -14.57 10.79 -9.39
CA SER A 136 -13.85 11.22 -10.59
C SER A 136 -14.43 10.60 -11.87
N ASP A 137 -14.08 11.21 -12.99
CA ASP A 137 -14.42 10.74 -14.34
C ASP A 137 -13.16 10.79 -15.20
N ILE A 138 -12.19 9.95 -14.83
CA ILE A 138 -10.85 9.90 -15.44
C ILE A 138 -10.70 8.57 -16.16
N SER A 139 -10.34 8.60 -17.44
CA SER A 139 -10.21 7.38 -18.26
C SER A 139 -9.21 6.40 -17.66
N ASP A 140 -8.01 6.89 -17.32
CA ASP A 140 -6.99 6.13 -16.58
C ASP A 140 -6.61 6.92 -15.32
N ILE A 141 -7.20 6.53 -14.18
CA ILE A 141 -6.93 7.15 -12.89
C ILE A 141 -5.52 6.84 -12.36
N PHE A 142 -4.69 6.08 -13.07
CA PHE A 142 -3.30 5.85 -12.66
C PHE A 142 -2.28 6.55 -13.57
N ASP A 143 -2.76 7.26 -14.61
CA ASP A 143 -1.92 8.15 -15.42
C ASP A 143 -1.62 9.45 -14.64
N PRO A 144 -0.35 9.71 -14.26
CA PRO A 144 0.02 10.91 -13.52
C PRO A 144 -0.30 12.22 -14.24
N GLN A 145 -0.53 12.21 -15.55
CA GLN A 145 -0.89 13.42 -16.31
C GLN A 145 -2.38 13.75 -16.21
N GLN A 146 -3.23 12.76 -15.91
CA GLN A 146 -4.69 12.92 -15.85
C GLN A 146 -5.23 13.08 -14.42
N THR A 147 -4.44 12.71 -13.40
CA THR A 147 -4.90 12.60 -12.01
C THR A 147 -4.58 13.79 -11.13
N VAL A 148 -4.03 14.87 -11.69
CA VAL A 148 -3.60 16.02 -10.91
C VAL A 148 -4.79 16.91 -10.55
N GLY A 149 -5.18 16.89 -9.27
CA GLY A 149 -6.01 17.92 -8.67
C GLY A 149 -5.13 19.06 -8.14
N SER A 150 -5.60 20.31 -8.24
CA SER A 150 -4.87 21.47 -7.71
C SER A 150 -5.77 22.37 -6.87
N VAL A 151 -5.20 22.90 -5.78
CA VAL A 151 -5.83 23.95 -4.96
C VAL A 151 -4.84 25.06 -4.68
N VAL A 152 -5.35 26.28 -4.53
CA VAL A 152 -4.55 27.43 -4.10
C VAL A 152 -3.97 27.14 -2.72
N SER A 153 -2.65 27.28 -2.58
CA SER A 153 -1.92 26.88 -1.38
C SER A 153 -1.14 28.01 -0.72
N SER A 154 -0.68 29.01 -1.46
CA SER A 154 0.11 30.11 -0.87
C SER A 154 0.16 31.36 -1.75
N PHE A 155 0.49 32.48 -1.10
CA PHE A 155 0.77 33.77 -1.71
C PHE A 155 2.28 34.00 -1.80
N VAL A 156 2.77 34.45 -2.95
CA VAL A 156 4.17 34.88 -3.11
C VAL A 156 4.22 36.31 -3.66
N ARG A 157 5.11 37.10 -3.07
CA ARG A 157 5.51 38.41 -3.59
C ARG A 157 6.93 38.31 -4.14
N GLY A 158 7.08 38.58 -5.43
CA GLY A 158 8.36 38.64 -6.11
C GLY A 158 9.18 39.87 -5.71
N SER A 159 10.50 39.80 -5.89
CA SER A 159 11.42 40.92 -5.65
C SER A 159 11.22 42.10 -6.61
N ASP A 160 10.52 41.87 -7.71
CA ASP A 160 10.08 42.85 -8.70
C ASP A 160 8.78 43.58 -8.30
N GLY A 161 8.17 43.20 -7.17
CA GLY A 161 6.88 43.72 -6.72
C GLY A 161 5.68 42.97 -7.32
N GLY A 162 5.90 41.94 -8.15
CA GLY A 162 4.85 41.08 -8.68
C GLY A 162 4.20 40.24 -7.57
N VAL A 163 2.89 39.99 -7.71
CA VAL A 163 2.13 39.13 -6.80
C VAL A 163 1.64 37.89 -7.55
N SER A 164 1.82 36.71 -6.96
CA SER A 164 1.40 35.44 -7.55
C SER A 164 0.80 34.50 -6.51
N VAL A 165 0.01 33.56 -7.00
CA VAL A 165 -0.59 32.50 -6.20
C VAL A 165 0.04 31.18 -6.63
N ASN A 166 0.49 30.39 -5.66
CA ASN A 166 0.98 29.04 -5.91
C ASN A 166 -0.11 28.02 -5.59
N THR A 167 -0.20 26.97 -6.41
CA THR A 167 -1.07 25.83 -6.17
C THR A 167 -0.31 24.70 -5.46
N ALA A 168 -1.04 23.88 -4.72
CA ALA A 168 -0.59 22.58 -4.25
C ALA A 168 -1.34 21.52 -5.05
N ASP A 169 -0.57 20.66 -5.69
CA ASP A 169 -1.07 19.57 -6.49
C ASP A 169 -1.22 18.31 -5.63
N PHE A 170 -2.23 17.52 -5.91
CA PHE A 170 -2.49 16.24 -5.26
C PHE A 170 -3.01 15.22 -6.27
N ASP A 171 -2.78 13.95 -5.95
CA ASP A 171 -3.06 12.82 -6.81
C ASP A 171 -4.46 12.25 -6.51
N LEU A 172 -5.38 12.41 -7.46
CA LEU A 172 -6.77 11.93 -7.36
C LEU A 172 -6.86 10.41 -7.26
N SER A 173 -5.87 9.65 -7.75
CA SER A 173 -5.83 8.18 -7.59
C SER A 173 -5.74 7.73 -6.13
N LYS A 174 -5.28 8.64 -5.27
CA LYS A 174 -5.11 8.41 -3.83
C LYS A 174 -6.22 9.04 -3.00
N ILE A 175 -7.23 9.64 -3.63
CA ILE A 175 -8.29 10.42 -2.98
C ILE A 175 -9.69 9.99 -3.46
N SER A 176 -9.86 9.73 -4.75
CA SER A 176 -11.16 9.39 -5.32
C SER A 176 -11.66 8.05 -4.80
N LEU A 177 -12.80 8.05 -4.10
CA LEU A 177 -13.45 6.83 -3.61
C LEU A 177 -13.97 5.98 -4.77
N PHE A 178 -14.59 6.65 -5.74
CA PHE A 178 -15.14 6.05 -6.95
C PHE A 178 -14.63 6.80 -8.18
N ASN A 179 -14.51 6.09 -9.29
CA ASN A 179 -14.23 6.62 -10.61
C ASN A 179 -15.16 5.96 -11.62
N SER A 180 -15.59 6.71 -12.63
CA SER A 180 -16.52 6.20 -13.66
C SER A 180 -15.98 4.98 -14.42
N THR A 181 -14.66 4.92 -14.65
CA THR A 181 -13.98 3.82 -15.35
C THR A 181 -13.39 2.76 -14.42
N GLY A 182 -13.55 2.90 -13.10
CA GLY A 182 -12.98 2.00 -12.08
C GLY A 182 -11.63 2.49 -11.52
N GLY A 183 -11.07 1.74 -10.57
CA GLY A 183 -9.78 2.06 -9.93
C GLY A 183 -9.84 3.07 -8.76
N GLY A 184 -11.02 3.57 -8.39
CA GLY A 184 -11.20 4.32 -7.15
C GLY A 184 -10.82 3.52 -5.90
N LEU A 185 -10.67 4.18 -4.75
CA LEU A 185 -10.25 3.54 -3.50
C LEU A 185 -11.18 2.41 -3.03
N LEU A 186 -12.47 2.45 -3.42
CA LEU A 186 -13.50 1.45 -3.12
C LEU A 186 -13.89 0.59 -4.34
N GLN A 187 -13.08 0.60 -5.39
CA GLN A 187 -13.29 -0.19 -6.60
C GLN A 187 -12.13 -1.15 -6.82
N ALA A 188 -12.38 -2.17 -7.63
CA ALA A 188 -11.32 -3.08 -8.05
C ALA A 188 -10.20 -2.29 -8.75
N ASP A 189 -8.96 -2.51 -8.33
CA ASP A 189 -7.79 -1.90 -8.95
C ASP A 189 -7.41 -2.70 -10.22
N PRO A 190 -7.50 -2.10 -11.42
CA PRO A 190 -7.23 -2.78 -12.68
C PRO A 190 -5.77 -3.21 -12.85
N ARG A 191 -4.86 -2.74 -11.98
CA ARG A 191 -3.44 -3.11 -11.99
C ARG A 191 -3.15 -4.44 -11.28
N ASP A 192 -4.18 -5.14 -10.79
CA ASP A 192 -4.05 -6.50 -10.28
C ASP A 192 -3.53 -7.46 -11.37
N VAL A 193 -2.36 -8.05 -11.11
CA VAL A 193 -1.66 -8.99 -12.00
C VAL A 193 -2.19 -10.42 -11.89
N LYS A 194 -3.25 -10.65 -11.09
CA LYS A 194 -4.01 -11.91 -10.99
C LYS A 194 -3.14 -13.10 -10.64
N THR A 195 -3.03 -14.15 -11.46
CA THR A 195 -2.23 -15.34 -11.16
C THR A 195 -0.78 -15.26 -11.63
N ILE A 196 -0.39 -14.17 -12.31
CA ILE A 196 0.94 -13.97 -12.88
C ILE A 196 1.36 -15.17 -13.74
N GLY A 197 0.53 -15.53 -14.72
CA GLY A 197 0.82 -16.64 -15.63
C GLY A 197 0.93 -18.01 -14.93
N GLY A 198 0.35 -18.17 -13.75
CA GLY A 198 0.38 -19.41 -12.97
C GLY A 198 1.50 -19.48 -11.92
N LEU A 199 2.29 -18.42 -11.74
CA LEU A 199 3.30 -18.36 -10.66
C LEU A 199 2.66 -18.34 -9.27
N ARG A 200 1.49 -17.69 -9.13
CA ARG A 200 0.71 -17.70 -7.88
C ARG A 200 -0.71 -18.21 -8.11
N PHE A 201 -1.26 -18.90 -7.12
CA PHE A 201 -2.66 -19.33 -7.15
C PHE A 201 -3.59 -18.11 -6.98
N GLY A 202 -4.69 -18.10 -7.74
CA GLY A 202 -5.72 -17.09 -7.60
C GLY A 202 -6.59 -17.37 -6.38
N SER A 203 -6.20 -16.88 -5.20
CA SER A 203 -7.14 -16.61 -4.12
C SER A 203 -6.59 -15.50 -3.20
N PHE A 204 -7.46 -14.56 -2.86
CA PHE A 204 -7.20 -13.19 -2.38
C PHE A 204 -6.50 -13.03 -1.01
N ASN A 205 -5.71 -14.00 -0.55
CA ASN A 205 -5.02 -13.89 0.75
C ASN A 205 -3.73 -14.72 0.92
N ALA A 206 -3.08 -15.18 -0.16
CA ALA A 206 -1.80 -15.88 -0.01
C ALA A 206 -0.61 -14.93 -0.29
N MET A 207 -0.34 -14.02 0.65
CA MET A 207 1.03 -13.52 0.81
C MET A 207 1.94 -14.74 0.99
N SER A 208 2.81 -14.95 0.01
CA SER A 208 4.12 -15.59 0.14
C SER A 208 4.20 -16.77 1.13
N SER A 209 3.79 -17.97 0.72
CA SER A 209 4.49 -19.24 1.05
C SER A 209 3.72 -20.43 0.51
N TYR A 210 3.34 -20.40 -0.77
CA TYR A 210 3.00 -21.64 -1.46
C TYR A 210 3.76 -21.66 -2.78
N SER A 211 4.76 -22.53 -2.80
CA SER A 211 5.27 -23.10 -4.03
C SER A 211 4.06 -23.60 -4.82
N ALA A 212 3.81 -23.06 -6.02
CA ALA A 212 3.27 -23.94 -7.06
C ALA A 212 4.15 -25.20 -6.97
N GLY A 213 3.55 -26.33 -6.63
CA GLY A 213 4.10 -27.34 -5.71
C GLY A 213 5.62 -27.45 -5.72
N ASN A 214 6.23 -27.49 -4.53
CA ASN A 214 7.55 -28.08 -4.43
C ASN A 214 7.30 -29.56 -4.75
N THR A 215 7.25 -29.89 -6.03
CA THR A 215 7.21 -31.25 -6.53
C THR A 215 8.62 -31.75 -6.35
N GLY A 216 9.03 -31.88 -5.08
CA GLY A 216 10.06 -32.84 -4.74
C GLY A 216 9.69 -34.12 -5.48
N GLY A 217 10.66 -34.73 -6.16
CA GLY A 217 10.44 -36.05 -6.72
C GLY A 217 9.78 -36.90 -5.63
N GLY A 218 8.76 -37.70 -5.99
CA GLY A 218 7.94 -38.43 -5.02
C GLY A 218 8.73 -39.08 -3.89
N GLY A 219 8.06 -39.28 -2.75
CA GLY A 219 8.66 -39.70 -1.48
C GLY A 219 9.68 -40.84 -1.60
N ALA A 220 10.59 -40.92 -0.62
CA ALA A 220 11.57 -41.98 -0.50
C ALA A 220 11.01 -43.35 -0.92
N GLY A 221 11.68 -44.02 -1.87
CA GLY A 221 11.33 -45.40 -2.22
C GLY A 221 11.27 -46.24 -0.95
N GLY A 222 10.21 -47.03 -0.81
CA GLY A 222 9.95 -47.85 0.37
C GLY A 222 9.00 -49.00 0.06
N GLU A 223 8.83 -49.87 1.04
CA GLU A 223 7.93 -51.01 1.02
C GLU A 223 7.18 -51.08 2.35
N ASP A 224 5.86 -51.21 2.26
CA ASP A 224 4.98 -51.41 3.42
C ASP A 224 4.56 -52.88 3.49
N PHE A 225 4.47 -53.42 4.69
CA PHE A 225 4.01 -54.78 4.91
C PHE A 225 3.28 -54.94 6.25
N TRP A 226 2.46 -55.99 6.33
CA TRP A 226 1.65 -56.29 7.49
C TRP A 226 2.36 -57.27 8.42
N PHE A 227 2.52 -56.90 9.68
CA PHE A 227 3.04 -57.77 10.72
C PHE A 227 2.12 -58.97 10.92
N THR A 228 2.65 -60.17 10.69
CA THR A 228 1.86 -61.41 10.70
C THR A 228 1.61 -61.98 12.11
N GLY A 229 2.09 -61.29 13.16
CA GLY A 229 1.91 -61.67 14.55
C GLY A 229 3.22 -62.03 15.27
N PRO A 230 3.14 -62.32 16.60
CA PRO A 230 4.30 -62.55 17.44
C PRO A 230 5.20 -63.68 16.94
N MET A 231 6.51 -63.53 17.13
CA MET A 231 7.52 -64.52 16.72
C MET A 231 8.68 -64.60 17.72
N THR A 232 9.41 -65.71 17.69
CA THR A 232 10.55 -65.93 18.60
C THR A 232 11.73 -66.48 17.82
N PHE A 233 12.89 -65.83 17.95
CA PHE A 233 14.15 -66.27 17.37
C PHE A 233 14.85 -67.26 18.31
N GLY A 234 14.98 -68.51 17.87
CA GLY A 234 15.79 -69.53 18.51
C GLY A 234 17.27 -69.44 18.14
N ALA A 235 18.07 -70.33 18.74
CA ALA A 235 19.50 -70.42 18.43
C ALA A 235 19.71 -70.88 16.99
N GLY A 236 20.29 -70.01 16.16
CA GLY A 236 20.52 -70.26 14.73
C GLY A 236 19.40 -69.79 13.81
N ASP A 237 18.31 -69.23 14.34
CA ASP A 237 17.28 -68.61 13.53
C ASP A 237 17.75 -67.28 12.95
N VAL A 238 17.41 -67.05 11.70
CA VAL A 238 17.82 -65.87 10.94
C VAL A 238 16.72 -65.38 10.01
N ILE A 239 16.63 -64.07 9.91
CA ILE A 239 16.08 -63.37 8.73
C ILE A 239 17.21 -62.55 8.13
N SER A 240 17.52 -62.75 6.85
CA SER A 240 18.55 -61.99 6.13
C SER A 240 18.05 -61.54 4.78
N PHE A 241 18.45 -60.35 4.34
CA PHE A 241 18.12 -59.82 3.02
C PHE A 241 19.15 -58.79 2.57
N ASP A 242 19.22 -58.53 1.27
CA ASP A 242 19.99 -57.43 0.72
C ASP A 242 19.07 -56.22 0.51
N LEU A 243 19.45 -55.10 1.10
CA LEU A 243 18.83 -53.79 0.91
C LEU A 243 19.67 -52.98 -0.06
N THR A 244 19.11 -52.59 -1.21
CA THR A 244 19.75 -51.68 -2.15
C THR A 244 19.00 -50.35 -2.19
N VAL A 245 19.71 -49.25 -1.97
CA VAL A 245 19.14 -47.89 -1.97
C VAL A 245 19.90 -46.96 -2.92
N ASP A 246 19.21 -45.92 -3.38
CA ASP A 246 19.78 -44.81 -4.16
C ASP A 246 20.47 -45.21 -5.48
N ALA A 247 20.02 -46.28 -6.14
CA ALA A 247 20.42 -46.64 -7.50
C ALA A 247 19.81 -45.69 -8.55
N ASP A 248 20.53 -45.48 -9.65
CA ASP A 248 20.05 -44.77 -10.83
C ASP A 248 19.06 -45.64 -11.62
N ASN A 249 17.99 -45.03 -12.13
CA ASN A 249 17.06 -45.70 -13.04
C ASN A 249 17.54 -45.57 -14.50
N PRO A 250 17.86 -46.67 -15.20
CA PRO A 250 18.28 -46.61 -16.60
C PRO A 250 17.19 -46.11 -17.56
N ALA A 251 15.92 -46.15 -17.16
CA ALA A 251 14.79 -45.70 -17.98
C ALA A 251 14.62 -44.17 -18.01
N ASP A 252 15.36 -43.41 -17.20
CA ASP A 252 15.22 -41.95 -17.09
C ASP A 252 15.94 -41.17 -18.20
N GLY A 253 16.48 -41.85 -19.22
CA GLY A 253 17.13 -41.22 -20.37
C GLY A 253 18.47 -40.56 -20.06
N ILE A 254 19.09 -40.87 -18.92
CA ILE A 254 20.40 -40.35 -18.53
C ILE A 254 21.54 -41.14 -19.20
N PRO A 255 22.63 -40.47 -19.60
CA PRO A 255 23.80 -41.14 -20.15
C PRO A 255 24.50 -41.93 -19.03
N GLY A 256 24.91 -43.15 -19.38
CA GLY A 256 25.72 -43.98 -18.49
C GLY A 256 27.10 -43.35 -18.19
N PRO A 257 27.81 -43.86 -17.17
CA PRO A 257 27.44 -45.03 -16.35
C PRO A 257 26.33 -44.73 -15.34
N TYR A 258 25.54 -45.76 -15.01
CA TYR A 258 24.49 -45.72 -13.98
C TYR A 258 25.10 -46.11 -12.64
N ASP A 259 24.80 -45.36 -11.57
CA ASP A 259 25.17 -45.78 -10.22
C ASP A 259 24.29 -46.96 -9.79
N PRO A 260 24.85 -48.12 -9.42
CA PRO A 260 24.08 -49.27 -8.96
C PRO A 260 23.44 -49.07 -7.58
N GLY A 261 23.71 -47.95 -6.91
CA GLY A 261 23.26 -47.68 -5.54
C GLY A 261 24.20 -48.26 -4.49
N THR A 262 23.75 -48.23 -3.24
CA THR A 262 24.45 -48.80 -2.11
C THR A 262 23.68 -50.05 -1.64
N THR A 263 24.33 -51.21 -1.70
CA THR A 263 23.76 -52.46 -1.20
C THR A 263 24.35 -52.82 0.16
N ALA A 264 23.49 -53.06 1.13
CA ALA A 264 23.85 -53.54 2.46
C ALA A 264 23.16 -54.88 2.74
N HIS A 265 23.93 -55.84 3.26
CA HIS A 265 23.38 -57.10 3.73
C HIS A 265 22.86 -56.92 5.17
N VAL A 266 21.57 -57.12 5.35
CA VAL A 266 20.89 -56.98 6.65
C VAL A 266 20.65 -58.35 7.23
N PHE A 267 20.96 -58.51 8.51
CA PHE A 267 20.87 -59.77 9.22
C PHE A 267 20.18 -59.56 10.57
N ILE A 268 19.15 -60.37 10.85
CA ILE A 268 18.40 -60.38 12.10
C ILE A 268 18.52 -61.78 12.68
N ASP A 269 19.13 -61.86 13.86
CA ASP A 269 19.21 -63.07 14.68
C ASP A 269 18.73 -62.80 16.11
N GLN A 270 18.74 -63.85 16.93
CA GLN A 270 18.37 -63.75 18.34
C GLN A 270 19.17 -62.67 19.10
N ALA A 271 20.46 -62.50 18.79
CA ALA A 271 21.30 -61.48 19.43
C ALA A 271 20.85 -60.06 19.06
N THR A 272 20.49 -59.84 17.79
CA THR A 272 19.95 -58.57 17.29
C THR A 272 18.62 -58.22 17.94
N VAL A 273 17.72 -59.20 18.07
CA VAL A 273 16.42 -59.03 18.76
C VAL A 273 16.62 -58.65 20.22
N ASN A 274 17.43 -59.44 20.93
CA ASN A 274 17.75 -59.21 22.33
C ASN A 274 18.36 -57.82 22.56
N ALA A 275 19.28 -57.40 21.67
CA ALA A 275 19.91 -56.09 21.74
C ALA A 275 18.96 -54.92 21.42
N ALA A 276 17.99 -55.11 20.53
CA ALA A 276 17.03 -54.06 20.15
C ALA A 276 15.95 -53.82 21.22
N LEU A 277 15.51 -54.89 21.88
CA LEU A 277 14.39 -54.89 22.83
C LEU A 277 14.84 -54.90 24.29
N GLY A 278 16.10 -55.25 24.58
CA GLY A 278 16.60 -55.40 25.95
C GLY A 278 16.11 -56.68 26.63
N VAL A 279 15.82 -57.71 25.84
CA VAL A 279 15.33 -59.03 26.29
C VAL A 279 16.42 -60.10 26.10
N SER A 280 16.16 -61.33 26.55
CA SER A 280 17.09 -62.46 26.40
C SER A 280 16.49 -63.70 25.73
N ASP A 281 15.20 -63.65 25.37
CA ASP A 281 14.41 -64.78 24.87
C ASP A 281 14.23 -64.75 23.34
N GLY A 282 14.69 -63.72 22.65
CA GLY A 282 14.51 -63.54 21.22
C GLY A 282 13.07 -63.30 20.80
N HIS A 283 12.18 -62.94 21.73
CA HIS A 283 10.75 -62.79 21.46
C HIS A 283 10.40 -61.39 20.95
N ILE A 284 9.60 -61.32 19.89
CA ILE A 284 9.02 -60.11 19.31
C ILE A 284 7.51 -60.22 19.46
N ALA A 285 6.93 -59.37 20.32
CA ALA A 285 5.52 -59.46 20.69
C ALA A 285 4.61 -58.61 19.79
N THR A 286 5.08 -57.44 19.35
CA THR A 286 4.25 -56.46 18.64
C THR A 286 4.94 -55.93 17.39
N TYR A 287 4.17 -55.32 16.49
CA TYR A 287 4.70 -54.67 15.29
C TYR A 287 5.69 -53.54 15.63
N THR A 288 5.47 -52.81 16.74
CA THR A 288 6.39 -51.77 17.22
C THR A 288 7.69 -52.34 17.80
N ASP A 289 7.66 -53.52 18.41
CA ASP A 289 8.88 -54.25 18.75
C ASP A 289 9.63 -54.65 17.47
N TYR A 290 8.90 -55.14 16.46
CA TYR A 290 9.53 -55.54 15.21
C TYR A 290 10.16 -54.36 14.47
N THR A 291 9.53 -53.18 14.43
CA THR A 291 10.15 -51.98 13.84
C THR A 291 11.45 -51.59 14.53
N ARG A 292 11.53 -51.72 15.86
CA ARG A 292 12.77 -51.47 16.61
C ARG A 292 13.87 -52.49 16.27
N VAL A 293 13.51 -53.76 16.14
CA VAL A 293 14.43 -54.82 15.71
C VAL A 293 14.95 -54.56 14.29
N ILE A 294 14.06 -54.24 13.35
CA ILE A 294 14.43 -53.92 11.97
C ILE A 294 15.34 -52.70 11.93
N ASN A 295 15.02 -51.61 12.63
CA ASN A 295 15.88 -50.44 12.71
C ASN A 295 17.27 -50.75 13.29
N LYS A 296 17.34 -51.62 14.30
CA LYS A 296 18.61 -52.06 14.87
C LYS A 296 19.46 -52.83 13.86
N ALA A 297 18.83 -53.68 13.05
CA ALA A 297 19.48 -54.46 12.01
C ALA A 297 19.88 -53.61 10.78
N LEU A 298 19.05 -52.63 10.40
CA LEU A 298 19.33 -51.69 9.33
C LEU A 298 20.54 -50.82 9.66
N GLY A 299 20.67 -50.30 10.88
CA GLY A 299 21.83 -49.50 11.28
C GLY A 299 22.10 -48.34 10.31
N ASN A 300 23.25 -48.36 9.62
CA ASN A 300 23.64 -47.37 8.60
C ASN A 300 23.39 -47.84 7.15
N ALA A 301 22.50 -48.82 6.93
CA ALA A 301 22.19 -49.38 5.61
C ALA A 301 21.41 -48.41 4.69
N GLY A 302 21.22 -47.15 5.09
CA GLY A 302 20.53 -46.15 4.28
C GLY A 302 19.02 -46.35 4.20
N ALA A 303 18.39 -46.95 5.20
CA ALA A 303 16.94 -47.03 5.36
C ALA A 303 16.55 -47.04 6.84
N HIS A 304 15.29 -46.74 7.13
CA HIS A 304 14.72 -46.86 8.46
C HIS A 304 13.31 -47.43 8.38
N ALA A 305 12.88 -48.10 9.45
CA ALA A 305 11.55 -48.67 9.59
C ALA A 305 10.68 -47.82 10.52
N PHE A 306 9.38 -47.74 10.26
CA PHE A 306 8.42 -47.00 11.09
C PHE A 306 7.06 -47.70 11.09
N ALA A 307 6.25 -47.41 12.10
CA ALA A 307 4.83 -47.78 12.09
C ALA A 307 4.08 -46.79 11.20
N THR A 308 3.34 -47.27 10.21
CA THR A 308 2.60 -46.39 9.30
C THR A 308 1.45 -45.70 10.02
N ASN A 309 1.03 -44.54 9.49
CA ASN A 309 -0.10 -43.78 10.03
C ASN A 309 -1.05 -43.42 8.88
N TYR A 310 -2.34 -43.36 9.16
CA TYR A 310 -3.30 -42.70 8.28
C TYR A 310 -3.68 -41.32 8.83
N THR A 311 -4.03 -40.42 7.93
CA THR A 311 -4.47 -39.07 8.29
C THR A 311 -5.98 -39.04 8.51
N HIS A 312 -6.42 -38.53 9.65
CA HIS A 312 -7.83 -38.24 9.93
C HIS A 312 -8.01 -36.73 10.16
N PRO A 313 -8.85 -36.04 9.37
CA PRO A 313 -9.22 -34.66 9.68
C PRO A 313 -10.20 -34.65 10.85
N GLU A 314 -9.90 -33.90 11.91
CA GLU A 314 -10.82 -33.71 13.05
C GLU A 314 -11.72 -32.49 12.80
N PRO A 315 -13.05 -32.61 12.63
CA PRO A 315 -13.91 -31.44 12.61
C PRO A 315 -13.94 -30.77 13.99
N PRO A 316 -14.00 -29.42 14.14
CA PRO A 316 -14.25 -28.40 13.11
C PRO A 316 -12.99 -27.68 12.59
N HIS A 317 -11.81 -27.94 13.15
CA HIS A 317 -10.55 -27.32 12.72
C HIS A 317 -9.78 -28.35 11.90
N GLN A 318 -9.49 -28.07 10.62
CA GLN A 318 -8.85 -28.97 9.64
C GLN A 318 -7.43 -29.46 10.01
N ASP A 319 -7.09 -29.53 11.30
CA ASP A 319 -5.88 -30.11 11.83
C ASP A 319 -5.82 -31.59 11.43
N VAL A 320 -4.71 -31.95 10.79
CA VAL A 320 -4.44 -33.32 10.36
C VAL A 320 -3.84 -34.07 11.53
N ILE A 321 -4.59 -35.01 12.11
CA ILE A 321 -4.07 -35.92 13.13
C ILE A 321 -3.55 -37.18 12.44
N TYR A 322 -2.33 -37.58 12.81
CA TYR A 322 -1.71 -38.83 12.38
C TYR A 322 -2.11 -39.93 13.35
N VAL A 323 -2.91 -40.89 12.88
CA VAL A 323 -3.36 -42.04 13.67
C VAL A 323 -2.59 -43.28 13.23
N PRO A 324 -1.95 -44.03 14.14
CA PRO A 324 -1.24 -45.26 13.79
C PRO A 324 -2.13 -46.29 13.11
N THR A 325 -1.67 -46.82 11.99
CA THR A 325 -2.24 -48.02 11.39
C THR A 325 -1.68 -49.23 12.14
N ILE A 326 -2.55 -49.98 12.81
CA ILE A 326 -2.14 -51.12 13.64
C ILE A 326 -1.58 -52.22 12.73
N ASP A 327 -0.46 -52.81 13.15
CA ASP A 327 0.23 -53.93 12.50
C ASP A 327 0.85 -53.64 11.12
N GLU A 328 0.83 -52.40 10.64
CA GLU A 328 1.48 -52.05 9.37
C GLU A 328 2.85 -51.37 9.61
N ILE A 329 3.88 -51.92 8.95
CA ILE A 329 5.27 -51.48 9.07
C ILE A 329 5.74 -51.01 7.71
N GLY A 330 6.25 -49.78 7.65
CA GLY A 330 6.92 -49.24 6.46
C GLY A 330 8.43 -49.27 6.63
N ILE A 331 9.16 -49.63 5.57
CA ILE A 331 10.60 -49.42 5.46
C ILE A 331 10.83 -48.46 4.31
N VAL A 332 11.47 -47.32 4.59
CA VAL A 332 11.79 -46.31 3.59
C VAL A 332 13.28 -46.04 3.55
N ARG A 333 13.80 -45.73 2.36
CA ARG A 333 15.19 -45.28 2.22
C ARG A 333 15.43 -44.01 3.05
N THR A 334 16.66 -43.86 3.50
CA THR A 334 17.21 -42.64 4.10
C THR A 334 18.19 -42.06 3.11
N ALA A 335 18.05 -40.77 2.77
CA ALA A 335 18.82 -40.16 1.71
C ALA A 335 20.34 -40.20 1.97
N ASP A 336 21.10 -40.90 1.12
CA ASP A 336 22.55 -40.78 1.07
C ASP A 336 22.91 -39.49 0.32
N PRO A 337 23.56 -38.50 0.96
CA PRO A 337 23.89 -37.22 0.32
C PRO A 337 24.98 -37.35 -0.75
N THR A 338 25.68 -38.49 -0.84
CA THR A 338 26.73 -38.74 -1.83
C THR A 338 26.21 -39.37 -3.13
N LYS A 339 24.93 -39.78 -3.14
CA LYS A 339 24.28 -40.46 -4.26
C LYS A 339 23.14 -39.61 -4.79
N ASP A 340 22.97 -39.60 -6.11
CA ASP A 340 21.90 -38.82 -6.75
C ASP A 340 20.60 -39.62 -6.91
N GLY A 341 20.68 -40.95 -6.95
CA GLY A 341 19.53 -41.85 -7.08
C GLY A 341 18.59 -41.81 -5.87
N SER A 342 17.39 -42.37 -6.08
CA SER A 342 16.31 -42.46 -5.08
C SER A 342 15.57 -43.80 -5.21
N SER A 343 16.30 -44.90 -5.31
CA SER A 343 15.70 -46.23 -5.41
C SER A 343 15.62 -46.95 -4.06
N PHE A 344 14.79 -47.99 -4.00
CA PHE A 344 14.67 -48.91 -2.88
C PHE A 344 14.39 -50.33 -3.39
N GLN A 345 15.09 -51.32 -2.84
CA GLN A 345 14.86 -52.72 -3.15
C GLN A 345 15.23 -53.61 -1.96
N ILE A 346 14.34 -54.54 -1.63
CA ILE A 346 14.65 -55.70 -0.78
C ILE A 346 14.76 -56.93 -1.67
N SER A 347 15.92 -57.59 -1.64
CA SER A 347 16.21 -58.77 -2.44
C SER A 347 16.88 -59.86 -1.60
N ASN A 348 17.01 -61.06 -2.15
CA ASN A 348 17.67 -62.19 -1.49
C ASN A 348 17.17 -62.47 -0.07
N LEU A 349 15.87 -62.29 0.17
CA LEU A 349 15.26 -62.53 1.47
C LEU A 349 15.26 -64.03 1.79
N VAL A 350 15.90 -64.38 2.90
CA VAL A 350 15.98 -65.72 3.46
C VAL A 350 15.48 -65.66 4.90
N SER A 351 14.59 -66.57 5.28
CA SER A 351 14.09 -66.70 6.65
C SER A 351 14.04 -68.16 7.06
N THR A 352 14.56 -68.48 8.24
CA THR A 352 14.34 -69.79 8.88
C THR A 352 13.07 -69.81 9.73
N ILE A 353 12.48 -68.65 10.01
CA ILE A 353 11.25 -68.49 10.79
C ILE A 353 10.05 -68.44 9.85
N PRO A 354 8.98 -69.22 10.10
CA PRO A 354 7.75 -69.18 9.31
C PRO A 354 7.12 -67.78 9.27
N GLY A 355 6.76 -67.32 8.07
CA GLY A 355 6.05 -66.06 7.87
C GLY A 355 6.88 -64.79 8.08
N ASN A 356 8.13 -64.88 8.58
CA ASN A 356 9.16 -63.83 8.59
C ASN A 356 8.67 -62.42 9.01
N GLY A 357 7.67 -62.39 9.89
CA GLY A 357 7.00 -61.18 10.37
C GLY A 357 6.25 -60.38 9.30
N GLY A 358 5.94 -60.99 8.15
CA GLY A 358 5.26 -60.36 7.01
C GLY A 358 6.16 -59.63 6.03
N LEU A 359 7.47 -59.55 6.30
CA LEU A 359 8.43 -58.93 5.39
C LEU A 359 8.42 -59.68 4.04
N SER A 360 8.63 -58.99 2.92
CA SER A 360 8.73 -59.68 1.63
C SER A 360 9.81 -59.06 0.76
N ALA A 361 10.32 -59.85 -0.19
CA ALA A 361 11.21 -59.31 -1.20
C ALA A 361 10.38 -58.46 -2.17
N THR A 362 10.87 -57.27 -2.47
CA THR A 362 10.24 -56.37 -3.45
C THR A 362 10.22 -57.03 -4.83
N ALA A 363 9.17 -56.78 -5.63
CA ALA A 363 9.02 -57.34 -6.97
C ALA A 363 10.08 -56.85 -7.98
N GLY A 364 10.84 -55.81 -7.63
CA GLY A 364 11.90 -55.20 -8.41
C GLY A 364 12.44 -53.96 -7.70
N ILE A 365 13.34 -53.21 -8.33
CA ILE A 365 13.80 -51.92 -7.80
C ILE A 365 12.67 -50.91 -7.94
N ASN A 366 12.23 -50.34 -6.81
CA ASN A 366 11.30 -49.22 -6.77
C ASN A 366 12.11 -47.92 -6.93
N TYR A 367 11.92 -47.20 -8.03
CA TYR A 367 12.63 -45.95 -8.31
C TYR A 367 11.74 -44.75 -7.98
N GLY A 368 12.26 -43.82 -7.17
CA GLY A 368 11.64 -42.51 -6.99
C GLY A 368 11.71 -41.66 -8.27
N HIS A 369 10.77 -40.72 -8.42
CA HIS A 369 10.72 -39.84 -9.58
C HIS A 369 12.01 -39.01 -9.72
N ARG A 370 12.58 -38.95 -10.92
CA ARG A 370 13.73 -38.10 -11.24
C ARG A 370 13.28 -36.77 -11.83
N ALA A 371 14.11 -35.74 -11.63
CA ALA A 371 13.90 -34.38 -12.09
C ALA A 371 12.56 -33.79 -11.65
N SER A 372 12.61 -32.95 -10.61
CA SER A 372 11.47 -32.15 -10.22
C SER A 372 10.97 -31.33 -11.39
N SER A 373 9.66 -31.45 -11.65
CA SER A 373 8.98 -30.72 -12.69
C SER A 373 7.69 -30.15 -12.15
N MET A 374 7.33 -28.97 -12.63
CA MET A 374 6.10 -28.29 -12.31
C MET A 374 5.48 -27.72 -13.59
N THR A 375 4.16 -27.62 -13.58
CA THR A 375 3.42 -26.97 -14.66
C THR A 375 2.73 -25.74 -14.09
N LEU A 376 3.07 -24.58 -14.66
CA LEU A 376 2.37 -23.32 -14.40
C LEU A 376 1.13 -23.29 -15.30
N ASN A 377 -0.04 -23.26 -14.67
CA ASN A 377 -1.31 -23.10 -15.37
C ASN A 377 -1.43 -21.66 -15.85
N PHE A 378 -1.04 -21.43 -17.10
CA PHE A 378 -0.91 -20.09 -17.63
C PHE A 378 -2.28 -19.42 -17.79
N GLN A 379 -2.35 -18.16 -17.37
CA GLN A 379 -3.45 -17.25 -17.64
C GLN A 379 -2.85 -15.92 -18.10
N PRO A 380 -3.41 -15.29 -19.14
CA PRO A 380 -2.94 -13.98 -19.57
C PRO A 380 -3.00 -12.94 -18.46
N PHE A 381 -1.97 -12.09 -18.40
CA PHE A 381 -1.92 -10.99 -17.45
C PHE A 381 -1.21 -9.77 -18.05
N ASN A 382 -1.40 -8.63 -17.40
CA ASN A 382 -0.82 -7.36 -17.79
C ASN A 382 -0.06 -6.75 -16.61
N VAL A 383 1.13 -6.21 -16.85
CA VAL A 383 1.86 -5.42 -15.86
C VAL A 383 1.70 -3.94 -16.19
N ALA A 384 0.99 -3.22 -15.32
CA ALA A 384 0.78 -1.79 -15.45
C ALA A 384 2.06 -0.98 -15.14
N GLY A 385 2.08 0.30 -15.51
CA GLY A 385 3.20 1.20 -15.20
C GLY A 385 3.42 1.31 -13.69
N GLY A 386 4.69 1.27 -13.26
CA GLY A 386 5.07 1.34 -11.84
C GLY A 386 4.82 0.06 -11.03
N VAL A 387 4.29 -1.00 -11.64
CA VAL A 387 4.13 -2.31 -11.01
C VAL A 387 5.39 -3.15 -11.22
N VAL A 388 5.91 -3.70 -10.14
CA VAL A 388 7.09 -4.58 -10.11
C VAL A 388 6.71 -5.89 -9.46
N ILE A 389 6.94 -6.98 -10.17
CA ILE A 389 6.71 -8.34 -9.68
C ILE A 389 8.05 -8.91 -9.26
N ASN A 390 8.12 -9.42 -8.04
CA ASN A 390 9.30 -10.06 -7.49
C ASN A 390 8.97 -11.52 -7.15
N PHE A 391 9.95 -12.40 -7.29
CA PHE A 391 9.87 -13.79 -6.87
C PHE A 391 11.25 -14.36 -6.61
N ASN A 392 11.33 -15.41 -5.82
CA ASN A 392 12.51 -16.24 -5.67
C ASN A 392 12.32 -17.54 -6.44
N PHE A 393 13.40 -18.07 -7.00
CA PHE A 393 13.37 -19.36 -7.66
C PHE A 393 14.53 -20.23 -7.16
N SER A 394 14.21 -21.46 -6.76
CA SER A 394 15.18 -22.42 -6.23
C SER A 394 15.08 -23.74 -6.97
N THR A 395 16.24 -24.31 -7.27
CA THR A 395 16.41 -25.72 -7.63
C THR A 395 17.10 -26.44 -6.49
N ASP A 396 16.63 -27.67 -6.22
CA ASP A 396 17.07 -28.53 -5.13
C ASP A 396 17.04 -27.82 -3.76
N ARG A 397 17.80 -28.36 -2.80
CA ARG A 397 18.10 -27.68 -1.52
C ARG A 397 19.15 -26.55 -1.67
N GLY A 398 19.23 -25.94 -2.86
CA GLY A 398 20.15 -24.86 -3.19
C GLY A 398 19.67 -23.48 -2.67
N GLY A 399 20.46 -22.45 -2.98
CA GLY A 399 20.07 -21.07 -2.70
C GLY A 399 18.84 -20.65 -3.52
N SER A 400 18.07 -19.69 -2.99
CA SER A 400 16.83 -19.18 -3.61
C SER A 400 17.02 -17.72 -4.08
N PRO A 401 17.75 -17.48 -5.18
CA PRO A 401 17.97 -16.14 -5.72
C PRO A 401 16.65 -15.42 -6.03
N ALA A 402 16.65 -14.11 -5.81
CA ALA A 402 15.52 -13.23 -6.10
C ALA A 402 15.61 -12.68 -7.53
N TYR A 403 14.46 -12.60 -8.19
CA TYR A 403 14.26 -12.07 -9.53
C TYR A 403 13.12 -11.07 -9.50
N SER A 404 13.15 -10.12 -10.43
CA SER A 404 12.10 -9.13 -10.58
C SER A 404 11.93 -8.73 -12.05
N PHE A 405 10.71 -8.38 -12.43
CA PHE A 405 10.41 -7.80 -13.73
C PHE A 405 9.29 -6.77 -13.62
N ASP A 406 9.27 -5.84 -14.57
CA ASP A 406 8.29 -4.77 -14.70
C ASP A 406 7.79 -4.69 -16.16
N ARG A 407 6.92 -3.72 -16.43
CA ARG A 407 6.37 -3.45 -17.77
C ARG A 407 7.47 -3.20 -18.81
N ASP A 408 8.48 -2.43 -18.47
CA ASP A 408 9.55 -2.03 -19.39
C ASP A 408 10.42 -3.23 -19.79
N TYR A 409 10.68 -4.13 -18.84
CA TYR A 409 11.36 -5.39 -19.09
C TYR A 409 10.58 -6.28 -20.07
N ILE A 410 9.27 -6.48 -19.82
CA ILE A 410 8.39 -7.26 -20.70
C ILE A 410 8.36 -6.67 -22.12
N ASN A 411 8.16 -5.36 -22.21
CA ASN A 411 8.08 -4.63 -23.46
C ASN A 411 9.36 -4.77 -24.29
N THR A 412 10.52 -4.60 -23.65
CA THR A 412 11.83 -4.74 -24.30
C THR A 412 12.07 -6.18 -24.77
N LEU A 413 11.70 -7.17 -23.95
CA LEU A 413 11.94 -8.58 -24.24
C LEU A 413 11.03 -9.11 -25.37
N LEU A 414 9.75 -8.75 -25.35
CA LEU A 414 8.73 -9.27 -26.26
C LEU A 414 8.45 -8.35 -27.46
N GLY A 415 9.07 -7.16 -27.52
CA GLY A 415 8.80 -6.17 -28.56
C GLY A 415 7.39 -5.57 -28.49
N LYS A 416 6.89 -5.34 -27.27
CA LYS A 416 5.56 -4.79 -26.98
C LYS A 416 5.64 -3.41 -26.33
N ASP A 417 4.51 -2.73 -26.18
CA ASP A 417 4.38 -1.45 -25.47
C ASP A 417 3.35 -1.48 -24.33
N ASP A 418 2.57 -2.55 -24.21
CA ASP A 418 1.42 -2.66 -23.32
C ASP A 418 1.69 -3.41 -22.01
N GLY A 419 2.83 -4.10 -21.87
CA GLY A 419 3.15 -4.93 -20.70
C GLY A 419 2.38 -6.25 -20.64
N THR A 420 1.76 -6.70 -21.74
CA THR A 420 0.96 -7.92 -21.76
C THR A 420 1.76 -9.19 -22.00
N ILE A 421 1.35 -10.25 -21.32
CA ILE A 421 1.75 -11.63 -21.61
C ILE A 421 0.48 -12.41 -21.92
N GLN A 422 0.36 -12.87 -23.17
CA GLN A 422 -0.84 -13.47 -23.72
C GLN A 422 -0.71 -14.97 -23.96
N THR A 423 0.51 -15.49 -24.08
CA THR A 423 0.73 -16.91 -24.39
C THR A 423 1.72 -17.60 -23.43
N PRO A 424 1.63 -18.92 -23.25
CA PRO A 424 2.63 -19.66 -22.48
C PRO A 424 4.04 -19.56 -23.06
N ALA A 425 4.19 -19.48 -24.39
CA ALA A 425 5.48 -19.26 -25.06
C ALA A 425 6.13 -17.92 -24.68
N GLU A 426 5.35 -16.84 -24.59
CA GLU A 426 5.84 -15.54 -24.10
C GLU A 426 6.27 -15.62 -22.64
N MET A 427 5.47 -16.31 -21.80
CA MET A 427 5.81 -16.53 -20.40
C MET A 427 7.09 -17.37 -20.23
N ALA A 428 7.27 -18.41 -21.03
CA ALA A 428 8.49 -19.21 -21.05
C ALA A 428 9.69 -18.37 -21.47
N THR A 429 9.52 -17.47 -22.44
CA THR A 429 10.58 -16.53 -22.88
C THR A 429 10.97 -15.59 -21.74
N LEU A 430 9.99 -15.03 -21.03
CA LEU A 430 10.21 -14.19 -19.85
C LEU A 430 10.96 -14.92 -18.74
N LEU A 431 10.51 -16.12 -18.38
CA LEU A 431 11.14 -16.87 -17.30
C LEU A 431 12.55 -17.32 -17.68
N ASN A 432 12.81 -17.71 -18.94
CA ASN A 432 14.15 -18.06 -19.40
C ASN A 432 15.11 -16.85 -19.38
N SER A 433 14.63 -15.64 -19.69
CA SER A 433 15.48 -14.45 -19.68
C SER A 433 15.86 -14.01 -18.25
N LEU A 434 15.01 -14.31 -17.26
CA LEU A 434 15.27 -14.05 -15.84
C LEU A 434 16.10 -15.18 -15.20
N ILE A 435 15.67 -16.43 -15.39
CA ILE A 435 16.24 -17.65 -14.82
C ILE A 435 17.17 -18.27 -15.85
N ALA A 436 18.24 -17.55 -16.20
CA ALA A 436 19.24 -17.97 -17.18
C ALA A 436 20.19 -19.03 -16.57
N ARG A 437 19.65 -20.22 -16.27
CA ARG A 437 20.39 -21.32 -15.65
C ARG A 437 20.48 -22.53 -16.58
N PRO A 438 21.63 -23.21 -16.66
CA PRO A 438 21.81 -24.38 -17.52
C PRO A 438 21.12 -25.65 -16.98
N ASP A 439 20.84 -25.71 -15.66
CA ASP A 439 20.22 -26.86 -14.98
C ASP A 439 18.68 -26.82 -14.99
N VAL A 440 18.07 -25.85 -15.69
CA VAL A 440 16.61 -25.66 -15.73
C VAL A 440 16.11 -25.56 -17.16
N ILE A 441 15.03 -26.26 -17.45
CA ILE A 441 14.32 -26.19 -18.72
C ILE A 441 12.97 -25.55 -18.47
N ILE A 442 12.72 -24.41 -19.13
CA ILE A 442 11.45 -23.71 -19.12
C ILE A 442 10.89 -23.68 -20.54
N ALA A 443 9.72 -24.28 -20.75
CA ALA A 443 9.15 -24.44 -22.07
C ALA A 443 7.61 -24.36 -22.04
N ASP A 444 7.03 -23.92 -23.15
CA ASP A 444 5.60 -24.11 -23.42
C ASP A 444 5.30 -25.61 -23.52
N ASN A 445 4.30 -26.08 -22.79
CA ASN A 445 3.91 -27.48 -22.80
C ASN A 445 2.96 -27.85 -23.96
N GLY A 446 2.54 -26.88 -24.77
CA GLY A 446 1.60 -27.06 -25.89
C GLY A 446 0.15 -27.32 -25.47
N ALA A 447 -0.13 -27.37 -24.17
CA ALA A 447 -1.43 -27.61 -23.55
C ALA A 447 -1.93 -26.38 -22.75
N GLY A 448 -1.42 -25.19 -23.07
CA GLY A 448 -1.84 -23.94 -22.42
C GLY A 448 -1.14 -23.66 -21.09
N GLY A 449 0.01 -24.26 -20.83
CA GLY A 449 0.82 -24.02 -19.62
C GLY A 449 2.31 -23.96 -19.89
N VAL A 450 3.08 -23.58 -18.87
CA VAL A 450 4.55 -23.55 -18.92
C VAL A 450 5.09 -24.66 -18.04
N THR A 451 5.87 -25.57 -18.62
CA THR A 451 6.62 -26.57 -17.85
C THR A 451 7.94 -25.96 -17.40
N VAL A 452 8.22 -26.08 -16.11
CA VAL A 452 9.50 -25.74 -15.50
C VAL A 452 10.04 -27.02 -14.88
N LYS A 453 11.22 -27.48 -15.29
CA LYS A 453 11.81 -28.73 -14.78
C LYS A 453 13.32 -28.62 -14.66
N THR A 454 13.93 -29.43 -13.80
CA THR A 454 15.38 -29.59 -13.82
C THR A 454 15.82 -30.35 -15.07
N ASP A 455 16.99 -30.00 -15.60
CA ASP A 455 17.60 -30.71 -16.72
C ASP A 455 18.29 -31.98 -16.23
N VAL A 456 17.76 -33.15 -16.60
CA VAL A 456 18.30 -34.48 -16.24
C VAL A 456 19.74 -34.71 -16.72
N MET A 457 20.20 -33.95 -17.73
CA MET A 457 21.58 -34.05 -18.23
C MET A 457 22.57 -33.29 -17.34
N SER A 458 22.08 -32.26 -16.63
CA SER A 458 22.88 -31.37 -15.80
C SER A 458 22.74 -31.70 -14.31
N ASP A 459 21.56 -32.13 -13.87
CA ASP A 459 21.24 -32.55 -12.51
C ASP A 459 20.71 -33.99 -12.49
N ARG A 460 21.42 -34.85 -11.77
CA ARG A 460 21.11 -36.28 -11.66
C ARG A 460 20.22 -36.62 -10.47
N LYS A 461 19.85 -35.66 -9.63
CA LYS A 461 19.11 -35.94 -8.38
C LYS A 461 17.71 -36.48 -8.63
N SER A 462 17.27 -37.36 -7.73
CA SER A 462 15.95 -38.00 -7.76
C SER A 462 15.25 -37.97 -6.39
N GLY A 463 13.93 -38.17 -6.41
CA GLY A 463 13.07 -38.20 -5.23
C GLY A 463 13.18 -36.91 -4.42
N GLU A 464 13.20 -37.07 -3.10
CA GLU A 464 13.34 -35.98 -2.12
C GLU A 464 14.64 -35.15 -2.23
N LYS A 465 15.60 -35.57 -3.06
CA LYS A 465 16.86 -34.84 -3.30
C LYS A 465 16.70 -33.80 -4.42
N SER A 466 15.80 -34.03 -5.36
CA SER A 466 15.46 -33.06 -6.41
C SER A 466 14.31 -32.18 -5.93
N ALA A 467 14.38 -30.88 -6.20
CA ALA A 467 13.31 -29.94 -5.91
C ALA A 467 13.28 -28.82 -6.96
N ILE A 468 12.10 -28.27 -7.21
CA ILE A 468 11.95 -27.05 -8.01
C ILE A 468 10.80 -26.24 -7.45
N GLY A 469 10.96 -24.92 -7.39
CA GLY A 469 9.88 -24.08 -6.87
C GLY A 469 10.12 -22.59 -6.99
N PHE A 470 9.00 -21.88 -7.09
CA PHE A 470 8.91 -20.43 -6.96
C PHE A 470 8.45 -20.09 -5.54
N ASN A 471 9.13 -19.14 -4.91
CA ASN A 471 8.87 -18.70 -3.55
C ASN A 471 8.87 -17.18 -3.48
N GLY A 472 8.44 -16.58 -2.36
CA GLY A 472 8.59 -15.14 -2.13
C GLY A 472 7.95 -14.24 -3.20
N ILE A 473 6.85 -14.68 -3.82
CA ILE A 473 6.19 -13.91 -4.88
C ILE A 473 5.48 -12.70 -4.25
N ASN A 474 5.87 -11.49 -4.63
CA ASN A 474 5.26 -10.25 -4.15
C ASN A 474 5.20 -9.17 -5.22
N VAL A 475 4.13 -8.37 -5.19
CA VAL A 475 3.92 -7.22 -6.07
C VAL A 475 3.99 -5.95 -5.23
N ASN A 476 4.75 -4.95 -5.69
CA ASN A 476 5.05 -3.74 -4.91
C ASN A 476 3.83 -2.88 -4.53
N ILE A 477 2.72 -2.98 -5.26
CA ILE A 477 1.50 -2.19 -5.01
C ILE A 477 0.51 -2.89 -4.08
N GLU A 478 0.70 -4.19 -3.80
CA GLU A 478 -0.21 -4.98 -2.97
C GLU A 478 0.03 -4.72 -1.47
N PRO A 479 -1.02 -4.79 -0.62
CA PRO A 479 -2.38 -5.22 -0.94
C PRO A 479 -3.23 -4.14 -1.64
N ILE A 480 -4.00 -4.55 -2.64
CA ILE A 480 -4.96 -3.70 -3.38
C ILE A 480 -6.38 -4.28 -3.32
N PRO A 481 -7.43 -3.46 -3.50
CA PRO A 481 -8.79 -3.96 -3.60
C PRO A 481 -9.00 -4.64 -4.96
N THR A 482 -9.60 -5.82 -4.93
CA THR A 482 -9.76 -6.68 -6.12
C THR A 482 -11.21 -6.90 -6.55
N LEU A 483 -12.15 -6.37 -5.76
CA LEU A 483 -13.58 -6.32 -6.05
C LEU A 483 -14.08 -4.88 -5.89
N ASN A 484 -15.28 -4.59 -6.40
CA ASN A 484 -15.93 -3.32 -6.09
C ASN A 484 -16.70 -3.43 -4.78
N PHE A 485 -16.68 -2.37 -3.97
CA PHE A 485 -17.43 -2.32 -2.72
C PHE A 485 -18.94 -2.59 -2.90
N THR A 486 -19.50 -2.16 -4.02
CA THR A 486 -20.91 -2.38 -4.36
C THR A 486 -21.25 -3.85 -4.60
N ASP A 487 -20.27 -4.66 -4.97
CA ASP A 487 -20.45 -6.04 -5.44
C ASP A 487 -20.38 -7.06 -4.29
N ILE A 488 -20.15 -6.61 -3.05
CA ILE A 488 -20.09 -7.47 -1.87
C ILE A 488 -21.45 -8.14 -1.62
N ASP A 489 -21.52 -9.45 -1.79
CA ASP A 489 -22.75 -10.22 -1.57
C ASP A 489 -22.47 -11.47 -0.73
N ILE A 490 -22.97 -11.48 0.50
CA ILE A 490 -22.78 -12.56 1.47
C ILE A 490 -23.85 -13.67 1.35
N VAL A 491 -24.90 -13.44 0.55
CA VAL A 491 -25.96 -14.44 0.31
C VAL A 491 -25.58 -15.31 -0.88
N HIS A 492 -25.15 -14.69 -1.98
CA HIS A 492 -24.69 -15.40 -3.17
C HIS A 492 -23.33 -16.06 -2.96
N ASN A 493 -22.46 -15.44 -2.16
CA ASN A 493 -21.11 -15.95 -1.91
C ASN A 493 -20.82 -16.05 -0.39
N PRO A 494 -21.47 -16.98 0.32
CA PRO A 494 -21.38 -17.09 1.78
C PRO A 494 -19.98 -17.48 2.29
N ASP A 495 -19.16 -18.11 1.44
CA ASP A 495 -17.79 -18.53 1.77
C ASP A 495 -16.77 -17.40 1.60
N LEU A 496 -17.16 -16.27 1.00
CA LEU A 496 -16.27 -15.13 0.74
C LEU A 496 -16.29 -14.06 1.85
N VAL A 497 -16.99 -14.29 2.97
CA VAL A 497 -17.11 -13.29 4.05
C VAL A 497 -15.75 -12.85 4.60
N ASP A 498 -14.81 -13.79 4.76
CA ASP A 498 -13.44 -13.46 5.19
C ASP A 498 -12.67 -12.63 4.15
N ASN A 499 -12.92 -12.87 2.87
CA ASN A 499 -12.34 -12.07 1.80
C ASN A 499 -12.93 -10.67 1.77
N TYR A 500 -14.24 -10.53 2.02
CA TYR A 500 -14.87 -9.21 2.14
C TYR A 500 -14.36 -8.44 3.35
N LEU A 501 -14.11 -9.10 4.49
CA LEU A 501 -13.50 -8.46 5.66
C LEU A 501 -12.08 -7.95 5.34
N SER A 502 -11.27 -8.77 4.68
CA SER A 502 -9.93 -8.37 4.23
C SER A 502 -9.97 -7.17 3.28
N TYR A 503 -10.90 -7.20 2.31
CA TYR A 503 -11.16 -6.08 1.40
C TYR A 503 -11.53 -4.78 2.14
N ILE A 504 -12.43 -4.85 3.12
CA ILE A 504 -12.84 -3.67 3.91
C ILE A 504 -11.65 -3.12 4.71
N GLU A 505 -10.77 -3.98 5.22
CA GLU A 505 -9.55 -3.54 5.91
C GLU A 505 -8.58 -2.81 4.98
N ILE A 506 -8.30 -3.40 3.80
CA ILE A 506 -7.43 -2.80 2.78
C ILE A 506 -7.98 -1.43 2.36
N THR A 507 -9.27 -1.35 2.04
CA THR A 507 -9.88 -0.09 1.60
C THR A 507 -9.95 0.95 2.71
N SER A 508 -10.26 0.55 3.95
CA SER A 508 -10.26 1.46 5.12
C SER A 508 -8.89 2.07 5.37
N ASN A 509 -7.81 1.28 5.26
CA ASN A 509 -6.44 1.78 5.36
C ASN A 509 -6.10 2.78 4.25
N ARG A 510 -6.47 2.47 2.99
CA ARG A 510 -6.27 3.40 1.86
C ARG A 510 -7.03 4.72 2.03
N ILE A 511 -8.27 4.68 2.52
CA ILE A 511 -9.07 5.89 2.76
C ILE A 511 -8.52 6.69 3.95
N THR A 512 -8.00 6.01 4.98
CA THR A 512 -7.33 6.67 6.12
C THR A 512 -6.05 7.39 5.66
N ASP A 513 -5.27 6.77 4.78
CA ASP A 513 -4.09 7.42 4.15
C ASP A 513 -4.50 8.62 3.29
N ALA A 514 -5.61 8.52 2.58
CA ALA A 514 -6.17 9.60 1.77
C ALA A 514 -6.62 10.78 2.65
N ALA A 515 -7.38 10.50 3.72
CA ALA A 515 -7.82 11.50 4.69
C ALA A 515 -6.63 12.17 5.39
N SER A 516 -5.58 11.40 5.71
CA SER A 516 -4.33 11.94 6.29
C SER A 516 -3.64 12.92 5.34
N LYS A 517 -3.59 12.63 4.04
CA LYS A 517 -3.04 13.54 3.02
C LYS A 517 -3.86 14.83 2.91
N LEU A 518 -5.19 14.71 2.81
CA LEU A 518 -6.08 15.88 2.79
C LEU A 518 -5.94 16.71 4.08
N GLY A 519 -5.90 16.07 5.24
CA GLY A 519 -5.71 16.75 6.53
C GLY A 519 -4.36 17.49 6.63
N SER A 520 -3.29 16.93 6.04
CA SER A 520 -2.00 17.63 5.95
C SER A 520 -2.07 18.88 5.05
N LEU A 521 -2.84 18.80 3.96
CA LEU A 521 -3.06 19.89 3.03
C LEU A 521 -3.92 21.00 3.65
N ILE A 522 -4.97 20.63 4.40
CA ILE A 522 -5.78 21.56 5.21
C ILE A 522 -4.88 22.33 6.17
N LYS A 523 -4.07 21.64 6.98
CA LYS A 523 -3.13 22.29 7.91
C LYS A 523 -2.18 23.25 7.21
N ARG A 524 -1.71 22.91 6.02
CA ARG A 524 -0.85 23.80 5.23
C ARG A 524 -1.59 25.05 4.76
N ILE A 525 -2.83 24.91 4.29
CA ILE A 525 -3.67 26.04 3.88
C ILE A 525 -4.04 26.92 5.08
N ASP A 526 -4.30 26.35 6.25
CA ASP A 526 -4.56 27.08 7.50
C ASP A 526 -3.37 27.98 7.87
N MET A 527 -2.16 27.42 7.87
CA MET A 527 -0.93 28.18 8.14
C MET A 527 -0.75 29.35 7.16
N GLN A 528 -1.15 29.18 5.90
CA GLN A 528 -1.01 30.19 4.86
C GLN A 528 -2.11 31.25 4.97
N THR A 529 -3.32 30.86 5.35
CA THR A 529 -4.44 31.76 5.66
C THR A 529 -4.10 32.65 6.85
N ASP A 530 -3.56 32.06 7.93
CA ASP A 530 -3.10 32.79 9.11
C ASP A 530 -1.97 33.79 8.78
N PHE A 531 -1.03 33.38 7.93
CA PHE A 531 0.04 34.26 7.48
C PHE A 531 -0.50 35.44 6.65
N ALA A 532 -1.39 35.17 5.69
CA ALA A 532 -2.03 36.19 4.86
C ALA A 532 -2.81 37.19 5.71
N SER A 533 -3.58 36.70 6.70
CA SER A 533 -4.32 37.54 7.66
C SER A 533 -3.39 38.45 8.47
N LYS A 534 -2.33 37.90 9.08
CA LYS A 534 -1.34 38.69 9.83
C LYS A 534 -0.59 39.70 8.96
N LEU A 535 -0.32 39.36 7.70
CA LEU A 535 0.29 40.27 6.73
C LEU A 535 -0.68 41.40 6.37
N GLN A 536 -1.96 41.09 6.14
CA GLN A 536 -3.00 42.07 5.87
C GLN A 536 -3.15 43.08 7.03
N ASP A 537 -3.12 42.61 8.27
CA ASP A 537 -3.16 43.45 9.48
C ASP A 537 -1.93 44.33 9.60
N SER A 538 -0.74 43.76 9.36
CA SER A 538 0.53 44.49 9.42
C SER A 538 0.60 45.59 8.35
N ILE A 539 0.16 45.29 7.12
CA ILE A 539 0.04 46.28 6.04
C ILE A 539 -1.01 47.34 6.42
N GLY A 540 -2.16 46.94 6.97
CA GLY A 540 -3.21 47.85 7.42
C GLY A 540 -2.72 48.85 8.48
N SER A 541 -2.05 48.35 9.51
CA SER A 541 -1.39 49.14 10.55
C SER A 541 -0.30 50.05 9.97
N GLY A 542 0.52 49.53 9.07
CA GLY A 542 1.58 50.29 8.39
C GLY A 542 1.01 51.45 7.56
N VAL A 543 -0.04 51.21 6.77
CA VAL A 543 -0.78 52.25 6.06
C VAL A 543 -1.29 53.28 7.06
N GLY A 544 -1.97 52.84 8.12
CA GLY A 544 -2.54 53.75 9.10
C GLY A 544 -1.52 54.69 9.74
N ARG A 545 -0.34 54.17 10.12
CA ARG A 545 0.76 55.00 10.66
C ARG A 545 1.27 56.05 9.67
N LEU A 546 1.21 55.77 8.36
CA LEU A 546 1.70 56.70 7.35
C LEU A 546 0.69 57.83 7.13
N VAL A 547 -0.60 57.51 7.03
CA VAL A 547 -1.61 58.45 6.50
C VAL A 547 -2.77 58.77 7.42
N ASP A 548 -3.00 58.05 8.51
CA ASP A 548 -4.10 58.35 9.43
C ASP A 548 -3.79 59.59 10.28
N ALA A 549 -4.83 60.34 10.59
CA ALA A 549 -4.76 61.45 11.54
C ALA A 549 -5.00 60.93 12.96
N ASP A 550 -4.23 61.44 13.93
CA ASP A 550 -4.58 61.35 15.34
C ASP A 550 -5.83 62.21 15.57
N MET A 551 -6.96 61.57 15.85
CA MET A 551 -8.26 62.25 15.88
C MET A 551 -8.38 63.14 17.11
N GLU A 552 -7.72 62.80 18.21
CA GLU A 552 -7.65 63.59 19.42
C GLU A 552 -6.87 64.88 19.17
N GLU A 553 -5.67 64.79 18.56
CA GLU A 553 -4.86 65.96 18.22
C GLU A 553 -5.53 66.81 17.13
N ALA A 554 -6.02 66.18 16.05
CA ALA A 554 -6.67 66.86 14.94
C ALA A 554 -7.94 67.59 15.40
N SER A 555 -8.74 66.99 16.29
CA SER A 555 -9.93 67.63 16.86
C SER A 555 -9.57 68.79 17.78
N ALA A 556 -8.53 68.65 18.61
CA ALA A 556 -8.04 69.74 19.46
C ALA A 556 -7.54 70.93 18.62
N ARG A 557 -6.79 70.66 17.54
CA ARG A 557 -6.32 71.68 16.59
C ARG A 557 -7.46 72.32 15.82
N LEU A 558 -8.46 71.55 15.39
CA LEU A 558 -9.65 72.07 14.73
C LEU A 558 -10.37 73.08 15.64
N ASN A 559 -10.61 72.72 16.90
CA ASN A 559 -11.24 73.61 17.87
C ASN A 559 -10.42 74.88 18.13
N ALA A 560 -9.10 74.75 18.24
CA ALA A 560 -8.19 75.88 18.39
C ALA A 560 -8.24 76.81 17.16
N MET A 561 -8.26 76.27 15.94
CA MET A 561 -8.38 77.07 14.71
C MET A 561 -9.74 77.74 14.58
N GLN A 562 -10.83 77.08 15.00
CA GLN A 562 -12.16 77.71 15.05
C GLN A 562 -12.16 78.91 16.00
N THR A 563 -11.49 78.78 17.16
CA THR A 563 -11.35 79.89 18.13
C THR A 563 -10.47 81.01 17.56
N GLN A 564 -9.36 80.67 16.90
CA GLN A 564 -8.51 81.65 16.21
C GLN A 564 -9.25 82.37 15.08
N GLN A 565 -10.11 81.69 14.33
CA GLN A 565 -10.93 82.30 13.30
C GLN A 565 -11.89 83.33 13.90
N GLN A 566 -12.57 82.98 15.00
CA GLN A 566 -13.46 83.90 15.71
C GLN A 566 -12.69 85.14 16.21
N LEU A 567 -11.51 84.96 16.80
CA LEU A 567 -10.64 86.05 17.25
C LEU A 567 -10.11 86.90 16.08
N ALA A 568 -9.77 86.29 14.94
CA ALA A 568 -9.31 87.00 13.75
C ALA A 568 -10.43 87.81 13.07
N VAL A 569 -11.67 87.31 13.08
CA VAL A 569 -12.85 88.08 12.66
C VAL A 569 -13.07 89.28 13.58
N GLN A 570 -12.93 89.10 14.89
CA GLN A 570 -13.00 90.21 15.86
C GLN A 570 -11.86 91.23 15.64
N ALA A 571 -10.62 90.77 15.46
CA ALA A 571 -9.47 91.62 15.20
C ALA A 571 -9.60 92.39 13.87
N LEU A 572 -10.14 91.77 12.82
CA LEU A 572 -10.46 92.43 11.55
C LEU A 572 -11.54 93.50 11.74
N SER A 573 -12.58 93.22 12.54
CA SER A 573 -13.61 94.20 12.90
C SER A 573 -13.00 95.41 13.63
N ILE A 574 -12.12 95.18 14.61
CA ILE A 574 -11.41 96.23 15.35
C ILE A 574 -10.46 97.02 14.43
N ALA A 575 -9.70 96.35 13.56
CA ALA A 575 -8.80 96.97 12.59
C ALA A 575 -9.55 97.82 11.55
N ASN A 576 -10.79 97.46 11.22
CA ASN A 576 -11.68 98.26 10.38
C ASN A 576 -12.31 99.46 11.11
N GLN A 577 -12.48 99.39 12.43
CA GLN A 577 -13.01 100.49 13.27
C GLN A 577 -11.93 101.52 13.65
N ALA A 578 -10.65 101.13 13.73
CA ALA A 578 -9.57 102.03 14.13
C ALA A 578 -9.43 103.32 13.28
N PRO A 579 -9.56 103.31 11.94
CA PRO A 579 -9.57 104.54 11.14
C PRO A 579 -10.78 105.44 11.41
N GLN A 580 -11.93 104.88 11.79
CA GLN A 580 -13.14 105.65 12.11
C GLN A 580 -13.01 106.41 13.43
N ASN A 581 -12.32 105.85 14.42
CA ASN A 581 -11.99 106.51 15.68
C ASN A 581 -10.96 107.64 15.53
N VAL A 582 -10.15 107.63 14.45
CA VAL A 582 -9.25 108.75 14.12
C VAL A 582 -10.02 109.86 13.38
N LEU A 583 -11.00 109.51 12.54
CA LEU A 583 -11.88 110.48 11.87
C LEU A 583 -12.75 111.28 12.85
N THR A 584 -13.10 110.73 14.02
CA THR A 584 -13.81 111.46 15.08
C THR A 584 -12.92 112.49 15.78
N LEU A 585 -11.59 112.30 15.83
CA LEU A 585 -10.63 113.28 16.36
C LEU A 585 -10.41 114.48 15.42
N PHE A 586 -10.64 114.32 14.10
CA PHE A 586 -10.59 115.40 13.11
C PHE A 586 -11.97 116.05 12.85
N ARG A 587 -13.00 115.64 13.58
CA ARG A 587 -14.39 116.15 13.47
C ARG A 587 -14.82 117.05 14.62
N ASN A 588 -13.90 117.46 15.49
CA ASN A 588 -14.12 118.50 16.50
C ASN A 588 -13.46 119.82 16.08
#